data_AF-A0A317CNP6-F1
#
_entry.id   AF-A0A317CNP6-F1
#
_cell.length_a   1.000
_cell.length_b   1.000
_cell.length_c   1.000
_cell.angle_alpha   90.00
_cell.angle_beta   90.00
_cell.angle_gamma   90.00
#
_symmetry.space_group_name_H-M   'P 1'
#
loop_
_entity.id
_entity.type
_entity.pdbx_description
1 polymer ?
#
loop_
_entity_poly.entity_id
_entity_poly.type
_entity_poly.pdbx_seq_one_letter_code
_entity_poly.pdbx_strand_id
1 'polypeptide(L)'
;MRDLKSSVFRGIAILLLLGAAVLFCVSMVETTFVTSEQSIHGYWIFLTGWLGFIIFQFAWYATPLNFMALLLMRKRPWWALLCSGLALLAMSQAFLFNEIPMDTSGNTIPILSRGTGFYSWIIMNGCIFYSIIMMLIYRAFKRDFEKSNTLPSSVLVSDAPASTLKSPPPNQPLSFPTGVISTRSNP
;
A
#
# COMPACT_ATOMS: atom_id res chain seq x y z
N MET A 1 1.93 -9.28 -22.07
CA MET A 1 0.63 -9.49 -21.38
C MET A 1 0.69 -9.37 -19.85
N ARG A 2 1.82 -9.65 -19.16
CA ARG A 2 1.91 -9.55 -17.68
C ARG A 2 1.96 -8.11 -17.14
N ASP A 3 2.52 -7.15 -17.87
CA ASP A 3 2.52 -5.71 -17.48
C ASP A 3 1.14 -5.06 -17.42
N LEU A 4 0.19 -5.58 -18.20
CA LEU A 4 -1.20 -5.11 -18.17
C LEU A 4 -1.86 -5.50 -16.84
N LYS A 5 -1.55 -6.70 -16.32
CA LYS A 5 -2.09 -7.19 -15.04
C LYS A 5 -1.57 -6.39 -13.84
N SER A 6 -0.28 -6.04 -13.81
CA SER A 6 0.29 -5.23 -12.71
C SER A 6 -0.31 -3.82 -12.67
N SER A 7 -0.51 -3.21 -13.84
CA SER A 7 -1.13 -1.89 -13.96
C SER A 7 -2.60 -1.87 -13.50
N VAL A 8 -3.34 -2.95 -13.75
CA VAL A 8 -4.73 -3.10 -13.29
C VAL A 8 -4.83 -3.09 -11.76
N PHE A 9 -3.96 -3.81 -11.03
CA PHE A 9 -3.97 -3.82 -9.57
C PHE A 9 -3.74 -2.43 -8.97
N ARG A 10 -2.83 -1.65 -9.57
CA ARG A 10 -2.60 -0.27 -9.16
C ARG A 10 -3.83 0.61 -9.42
N GLY A 11 -4.47 0.44 -10.58
CA GLY A 11 -5.72 1.15 -10.91
C GLY A 11 -6.84 0.84 -9.92
N ILE A 12 -7.06 -0.43 -9.61
CA ILE A 12 -8.07 -0.88 -8.62
C ILE A 12 -7.77 -0.28 -7.24
N ALA A 13 -6.52 -0.31 -6.79
CA ALA A 13 -6.14 0.29 -5.51
C ALA A 13 -6.48 1.79 -5.45
N ILE A 14 -6.22 2.54 -6.53
CA ILE A 14 -6.55 3.97 -6.61
C ILE A 14 -8.07 4.18 -6.60
N LEU A 15 -8.84 3.38 -7.36
CA LEU A 15 -10.30 3.45 -7.37
C LEU A 15 -10.89 3.17 -5.98
N LEU A 16 -10.38 2.17 -5.27
CA LEU A 16 -10.78 1.86 -3.89
C LEU A 16 -10.48 3.01 -2.94
N LEU A 17 -9.32 3.67 -3.08
CA LEU A 17 -8.96 4.83 -2.27
C LEU A 17 -9.84 6.05 -2.57
N LEU A 18 -10.18 6.27 -3.84
CA LEU A 18 -11.09 7.35 -4.22
C LEU A 18 -12.50 7.09 -3.69
N GLY A 19 -12.99 5.85 -3.81
CA GLY A 19 -14.25 5.43 -3.20
C GLY A 19 -14.24 5.60 -1.69
N ALA A 20 -13.14 5.22 -1.02
CA ALA A 20 -12.97 5.43 0.42
C ALA A 20 -13.00 6.91 0.79
N ALA A 21 -12.38 7.80 0.01
CA ALA A 21 -12.41 9.24 0.26
C ALA A 21 -13.85 9.79 0.17
N VAL A 22 -14.62 9.39 -0.84
CA VAL A 22 -16.03 9.78 -0.97
C VAL A 22 -16.85 9.24 0.21
N LEU A 23 -16.68 7.97 0.55
CA LEU A 23 -17.38 7.34 1.68
C LEU A 23 -17.01 7.98 3.02
N PHE A 24 -15.77 8.44 3.19
CA PHE A 24 -15.36 9.19 4.37
C PHE A 24 -16.14 10.51 4.47
N CYS A 25 -16.23 11.27 3.39
CA CYS A 25 -17.01 12.51 3.36
C CYS A 25 -18.49 12.26 3.66
N VAL A 26 -19.10 11.25 3.02
CA VAL A 26 -20.49 10.85 3.29
C VAL A 26 -20.67 10.47 4.76
N SER A 27 -19.76 9.64 5.32
CA SER A 27 -19.81 9.23 6.71
C SER A 27 -19.75 10.42 7.69
N MET A 28 -18.99 11.47 7.36
CA MET A 28 -18.88 12.64 8.24
C MET A 28 -20.18 13.46 8.30
N VAL A 29 -20.87 13.60 7.18
CA VAL A 29 -22.09 14.43 7.07
C VAL A 29 -23.33 13.67 7.52
N GLU A 30 -23.41 12.39 7.17
CA GLU A 30 -24.58 11.56 7.46
C GLU A 30 -24.71 11.20 8.95
N THR A 31 -25.95 10.87 9.33
CA THR A 31 -26.23 10.37 10.67
C THR A 31 -25.58 9.01 10.86
N THR A 32 -24.80 8.88 11.93
CA THR A 32 -24.12 7.62 12.29
C THR A 32 -24.92 6.85 13.33
N PHE A 33 -25.43 7.54 14.36
CA PHE A 33 -26.26 6.93 15.39
C PHE A 33 -27.52 7.76 15.61
N VAL A 34 -28.65 7.09 15.74
CA VAL A 34 -29.90 7.69 16.17
C VAL A 34 -30.10 7.31 17.62
N THR A 35 -30.21 8.31 18.49
CA THR A 35 -30.48 8.12 19.91
C THR A 35 -31.89 8.59 20.26
N SER A 36 -32.35 8.33 21.49
CA SER A 36 -33.68 8.76 21.95
C SER A 36 -33.86 10.27 21.98
N GLU A 37 -32.77 11.02 22.13
CA GLU A 37 -32.83 12.48 22.28
C GLU A 37 -32.34 13.23 21.03
N GLN A 38 -31.38 12.67 20.29
CA GLN A 38 -30.77 13.36 19.15
C GLN A 38 -30.12 12.42 18.13
N SER A 39 -30.05 12.86 16.88
CA SER A 39 -29.27 12.22 15.82
C SER A 39 -27.81 12.67 15.88
N ILE A 40 -26.88 11.72 15.99
CA ILE A 40 -25.45 11.98 16.05
C ILE A 40 -24.84 11.80 14.65
N HIS A 41 -24.24 12.86 14.14
CA HIS A 41 -23.53 12.86 12.86
C HIS A 41 -22.09 12.33 13.00
N GLY A 42 -21.51 11.82 11.92
CA GLY A 42 -20.18 11.22 11.93
C GLY A 42 -19.06 12.17 12.31
N TYR A 43 -19.14 13.45 11.92
CA TYR A 43 -18.16 14.47 12.30
C TYR A 43 -18.05 14.65 13.82
N TRP A 44 -19.17 14.49 14.53
CA TRP A 44 -19.21 14.62 15.99
C TRP A 44 -18.39 13.52 16.64
N ILE A 45 -18.58 12.28 16.19
CA ILE A 45 -17.85 11.10 16.67
C ILE A 45 -16.36 11.22 16.35
N PHE A 46 -16.01 11.82 15.22
CA PHE A 46 -14.61 12.08 14.87
C PHE A 46 -13.96 13.08 15.85
N LEU A 47 -14.70 14.12 16.26
CA LEU A 47 -14.22 15.14 17.21
C LEU A 47 -14.19 14.63 18.65
N THR A 48 -15.15 13.80 19.07
CA THR A 48 -15.22 13.24 20.43
C THR A 48 -14.44 11.93 20.57
N GLY A 49 -13.90 11.40 19.47
CA GLY A 49 -13.21 10.11 19.39
C GLY A 49 -12.00 9.94 20.32
N TRP A 50 -11.44 11.02 20.87
CA TRP A 50 -10.36 10.96 21.85
C TRP A 50 -10.82 10.48 23.24
N LEU A 51 -12.09 10.70 23.60
CA LEU A 51 -12.68 10.22 24.86
C LEU A 51 -12.73 8.68 24.93
N GLY A 52 -12.59 8.01 23.79
CA GLY A 52 -12.66 6.54 23.66
C GLY A 52 -11.58 5.84 24.46
N PHE A 53 -10.45 6.51 24.69
CA PHE A 53 -9.41 6.05 25.59
C PHE A 53 -9.92 5.83 27.02
N ILE A 54 -10.69 6.80 27.53
CA ILE A 54 -11.10 6.90 28.92
C ILE A 54 -12.17 5.86 29.24
N ILE A 55 -12.98 5.51 28.24
CA ILE A 55 -14.14 4.62 28.35
C ILE A 55 -13.91 3.24 27.71
N PHE A 56 -12.67 2.92 27.30
CA PHE A 56 -12.31 1.68 26.60
C PHE A 56 -13.11 1.40 25.30
N GLN A 57 -13.52 2.47 24.60
CA GLN A 57 -14.14 2.40 23.27
C GLN A 57 -13.08 2.61 22.18
N PHE A 58 -12.44 1.51 21.81
CA PHE A 58 -11.38 1.48 20.80
C PHE A 58 -11.86 1.72 19.37
N ALA A 59 -13.15 1.52 19.08
CA ALA A 59 -13.72 1.73 17.75
C ALA A 59 -13.43 3.11 17.15
N TRP A 60 -13.29 4.13 18.01
CA TRP A 60 -12.99 5.49 17.58
C TRP A 60 -11.58 5.65 17.00
N TYR A 61 -10.65 4.73 17.30
CA TYR A 61 -9.29 4.75 16.74
C TYR A 61 -9.17 4.18 15.33
N ALA A 62 -10.22 3.59 14.77
CA ALA A 62 -10.13 3.03 13.41
C ALA A 62 -9.76 4.09 12.37
N THR A 63 -10.30 5.31 12.48
CA THR A 63 -10.02 6.39 11.54
C THR A 63 -8.56 6.89 11.65
N PRO A 64 -8.02 7.22 12.84
CA PRO A 64 -6.59 7.48 13.00
C PRO A 64 -5.68 6.35 12.51
N LEU A 65 -6.02 5.08 12.80
CA LEU A 65 -5.27 3.91 12.34
C LEU A 65 -5.27 3.79 10.81
N ASN A 66 -6.39 4.10 10.16
CA ASN A 66 -6.46 4.16 8.70
C ASN A 66 -5.61 5.29 8.11
N PHE A 67 -5.62 6.47 8.72
CA PHE A 67 -4.72 7.56 8.31
C PHE A 67 -3.26 7.14 8.41
N MET A 68 -2.89 6.51 9.52
CA MET A 68 -1.55 5.95 9.72
C MET A 68 -1.22 4.89 8.64
N ALA A 69 -2.16 3.98 8.35
CA ALA A 69 -2.00 2.98 7.31
C ALA A 69 -1.74 3.60 5.93
N LEU A 70 -2.50 4.64 5.56
CA LEU A 70 -2.33 5.37 4.29
C LEU A 70 -0.95 6.06 4.19
N LEU A 71 -0.47 6.68 5.28
CA LEU A 71 0.86 7.29 5.35
C LEU A 71 1.98 6.23 5.20
N LEU A 72 1.81 5.07 5.83
CA LEU A 72 2.80 4.01 5.79
C LEU A 72 2.77 3.21 4.47
N MET A 73 1.66 3.21 3.74
CA MET A 73 1.45 2.40 2.53
C MET A 73 2.58 2.58 1.51
N ARG A 74 3.14 3.80 1.40
CA ARG A 74 4.25 4.06 0.47
C ARG A 74 5.57 3.46 0.93
N LYS A 75 6.00 3.69 2.17
CA LYS A 75 7.35 3.34 2.66
C LYS A 75 7.41 1.94 3.28
N ARG A 76 6.39 1.55 4.05
CA ARG A 76 6.35 0.32 4.86
C ARG A 76 5.00 -0.38 4.71
N PRO A 77 4.75 -1.08 3.59
CA PRO A 77 3.42 -1.58 3.24
C PRO A 77 2.94 -2.72 4.17
N TRP A 78 3.86 -3.48 4.78
CA TRP A 78 3.51 -4.48 5.81
C TRP A 78 2.97 -3.83 7.09
N TRP A 79 3.57 -2.72 7.52
CA TRP A 79 3.08 -1.95 8.65
C TRP A 79 1.75 -1.27 8.32
N ALA A 80 1.57 -0.80 7.08
CA ALA A 80 0.28 -0.30 6.62
C ALA A 80 -0.82 -1.36 6.72
N LEU A 81 -0.51 -2.61 6.30
CA LEU A 81 -1.45 -3.72 6.43
C LEU A 81 -1.80 -3.99 7.89
N LEU A 82 -0.81 -4.04 8.78
CA LEU A 82 -1.05 -4.22 10.23
C LEU A 82 -1.93 -3.09 10.79
N CYS A 83 -1.62 -1.82 10.49
CA CYS A 83 -2.42 -0.68 10.93
C CYS A 83 -3.87 -0.75 10.42
N SER A 84 -4.07 -1.09 9.14
CA SER A 84 -5.42 -1.24 8.57
C SER A 84 -6.18 -2.45 9.13
N GLY A 85 -5.48 -3.54 9.46
CA GLY A 85 -6.07 -4.70 10.13
C GLY A 85 -6.50 -4.37 11.55
N LEU A 86 -5.66 -3.64 12.30
CA LEU A 86 -6.02 -3.11 13.62
C LEU A 86 -7.19 -2.12 13.53
N ALA A 87 -7.26 -1.31 12.45
CA ALA A 87 -8.39 -0.43 12.22
C ALA A 87 -9.71 -1.21 12.05
N LEU A 88 -9.71 -2.30 11.27
CA LEU A 88 -10.87 -3.18 11.12
C LEU A 88 -11.27 -3.85 12.44
N LEU A 89 -10.29 -4.31 13.22
CA LEU A 89 -10.56 -4.90 14.53
C LEU A 89 -11.16 -3.87 15.50
N ALA A 90 -10.57 -2.68 15.58
CA ALA A 90 -11.10 -1.58 16.37
C ALA A 90 -12.53 -1.25 15.94
N MET A 91 -12.75 -1.05 14.65
CA MET A 91 -14.05 -0.75 14.05
C MET A 91 -15.09 -1.86 14.33
N SER A 92 -14.70 -3.13 14.38
CA SER A 92 -15.61 -4.23 14.74
C SER A 92 -16.20 -4.10 16.15
N GLN A 93 -15.49 -3.46 17.09
CA GLN A 93 -16.00 -3.20 18.43
C GLN A 93 -17.25 -2.30 18.40
N ALA A 94 -17.40 -1.45 17.37
CA ALA A 94 -18.54 -0.55 17.25
C ALA A 94 -19.88 -1.29 17.15
N PHE A 95 -19.89 -2.56 16.73
CA PHE A 95 -21.08 -3.39 16.69
C PHE A 95 -21.55 -3.84 18.08
N LEU A 96 -20.66 -3.87 19.07
CA LEU A 96 -20.98 -4.26 20.44
C LEU A 96 -21.52 -3.09 21.27
N PHE A 97 -21.53 -1.87 20.72
CA PHE A 97 -22.04 -0.70 21.42
C PHE A 97 -23.56 -0.68 21.38
N ASN A 98 -24.15 -0.61 22.57
CA ASN A 98 -25.58 -0.35 22.78
C ASN A 98 -25.82 1.08 23.31
N GLU A 99 -24.77 1.74 23.79
CA GLU A 99 -24.84 3.06 24.42
C GLU A 99 -23.62 3.91 24.04
N ILE A 100 -23.81 5.23 24.00
CA ILE A 100 -22.76 6.21 23.70
C ILE A 100 -22.72 7.22 24.84
N PRO A 101 -21.53 7.59 25.34
CA PRO A 101 -21.42 8.67 26.33
C PRO A 101 -21.83 10.00 25.70
N MET A 102 -22.73 10.72 26.36
CA MET A 102 -23.16 12.06 25.95
C MET A 102 -22.30 13.15 26.60
N ASP A 103 -21.81 12.92 27.81
CA ASP A 103 -21.04 13.91 28.56
C ASP A 103 -19.89 13.29 29.36
N THR A 104 -18.92 14.15 29.67
CA THR A 104 -17.75 13.95 30.53
C THR A 104 -18.13 13.52 31.95
N SER A 105 -19.38 13.74 32.37
CA SER A 105 -19.93 13.27 33.65
C SER A 105 -20.30 11.79 33.68
N GLY A 106 -20.13 11.06 32.56
CA GLY A 106 -20.39 9.61 32.49
C GLY A 106 -21.83 9.23 32.14
N ASN A 107 -22.67 10.19 31.77
CA ASN A 107 -24.03 9.92 31.29
C ASN A 107 -23.97 9.25 29.91
N THR A 108 -24.66 8.12 29.77
CA THR A 108 -24.78 7.38 28.51
C THR A 108 -26.19 7.51 27.93
N ILE A 109 -26.29 7.48 26.60
CA ILE A 109 -27.57 7.46 25.88
C ILE A 109 -27.64 6.18 25.05
N PRO A 110 -28.78 5.46 25.06
CA PRO A 110 -28.96 4.27 24.24
C PRO A 110 -29.01 4.58 22.75
N ILE A 111 -28.41 3.70 21.96
CA ILE A 111 -28.46 3.72 20.50
C ILE A 111 -29.74 3.01 20.05
N LEU A 112 -30.67 3.75 19.43
CA LEU A 112 -31.91 3.19 18.89
C LEU A 112 -31.70 2.57 17.51
N SER A 113 -30.93 3.24 16.65
CA SER A 113 -30.61 2.72 15.33
C SER A 113 -29.28 3.27 14.79
N ARG A 114 -28.73 2.56 13.80
CA ARG A 114 -27.49 2.91 13.11
C ARG A 114 -27.84 3.52 11.76
N GLY A 115 -27.34 4.71 11.50
CA GLY A 115 -27.63 5.45 10.28
C GLY A 115 -26.73 5.07 9.11
N THR A 116 -26.99 5.67 7.96
CA THR A 116 -26.21 5.56 6.72
C THR A 116 -24.73 5.88 6.91
N GLY A 117 -24.41 6.89 7.71
CA GLY A 117 -23.05 7.31 7.99
C GLY A 117 -22.20 6.23 8.67
N PHE A 118 -22.84 5.38 9.49
CA PHE A 118 -22.20 4.22 10.11
C PHE A 118 -21.78 3.20 9.04
N TYR A 119 -22.69 2.83 8.14
CA TYR A 119 -22.40 1.86 7.07
C TYR A 119 -21.36 2.40 6.07
N SER A 120 -21.43 3.68 5.72
CA SER A 120 -20.42 4.32 4.87
C SER A 120 -19.03 4.25 5.48
N TRP A 121 -18.90 4.46 6.79
CA TRP A 121 -17.64 4.30 7.53
C TRP A 121 -17.13 2.85 7.47
N ILE A 122 -18.00 1.85 7.62
CA ILE A 122 -17.61 0.43 7.52
C ILE A 122 -17.00 0.14 6.14
N ILE A 123 -17.73 0.52 5.09
CA ILE A 123 -17.33 0.24 3.71
C ILE A 123 -16.01 0.96 3.42
N MET A 124 -15.84 2.19 3.89
CA MET A 124 -14.60 2.93 3.78
C MET A 124 -13.41 2.16 4.40
N ASN A 125 -13.55 1.65 5.63
CA ASN A 125 -12.51 0.87 6.29
C ASN A 125 -12.12 -0.36 5.44
N GLY A 126 -13.11 -1.07 4.89
CA GLY A 126 -12.90 -2.18 3.98
C GLY A 126 -12.15 -1.77 2.71
N CYS A 127 -12.58 -0.70 2.05
CA CYS A 127 -11.93 -0.17 0.84
C CYS A 127 -10.45 0.15 1.08
N ILE A 128 -10.12 0.79 2.21
CA ILE A 128 -8.73 1.09 2.57
C ILE A 128 -7.92 -0.19 2.75
N PHE A 129 -8.43 -1.16 3.51
CA PHE A 129 -7.77 -2.45 3.74
C PHE A 129 -7.49 -3.18 2.42
N TYR A 130 -8.49 -3.33 1.56
CA TYR A 130 -8.32 -3.97 0.26
C TYR A 130 -7.37 -3.19 -0.67
N SER A 131 -7.38 -1.86 -0.63
CA SER A 131 -6.45 -1.05 -1.43
C SER A 131 -4.98 -1.32 -1.06
N ILE A 132 -4.68 -1.52 0.23
CA ILE A 132 -3.34 -1.84 0.72
C ILE A 132 -2.92 -3.23 0.26
N ILE A 133 -3.83 -4.22 0.32
CA ILE A 133 -3.57 -5.57 -0.22
C ILE A 133 -3.28 -5.52 -1.72
N MET A 134 -4.09 -4.81 -2.50
CA MET A 134 -3.86 -4.67 -3.94
C MET A 134 -2.53 -3.99 -4.25
N MET A 135 -2.12 -3.00 -3.45
CA MET A 135 -0.81 -2.36 -3.59
C MET A 135 0.35 -3.28 -3.21
N LEU A 136 0.18 -4.16 -2.22
CA LEU A 136 1.16 -5.18 -1.87
C LEU A 136 1.34 -6.21 -3.00
N ILE A 137 0.23 -6.70 -3.56
CA ILE A 137 0.23 -7.63 -4.70
C ILE A 137 0.94 -7.00 -5.90
N TYR A 138 0.62 -5.74 -6.23
CA TYR A 138 1.29 -4.98 -7.28
C TYR A 138 2.82 -4.92 -7.05
N ARG A 139 3.25 -4.63 -5.82
CA ARG A 139 4.68 -4.56 -5.47
C ARG A 139 5.37 -5.91 -5.57
N ALA A 140 4.71 -7.01 -5.17
CA ALA A 140 5.26 -8.35 -5.29
C ALA A 140 5.55 -8.70 -6.76
N PHE A 141 4.54 -8.56 -7.63
CA PHE A 141 4.71 -8.80 -9.06
C PHE A 141 5.77 -7.91 -9.70
N LYS A 142 5.86 -6.64 -9.30
CA LYS A 142 6.88 -5.72 -9.82
C LYS A 142 8.30 -6.18 -9.43
N ARG A 143 8.51 -6.60 -8.17
CA ARG A 143 9.81 -7.09 -7.69
C ARG A 143 10.25 -8.37 -8.39
N ASP A 144 9.33 -9.29 -8.64
CA ASP A 144 9.63 -10.54 -9.35
C ASP A 144 10.07 -10.29 -10.79
N PHE A 145 9.43 -9.34 -11.46
CA PHE A 145 9.79 -8.92 -12.82
C PHE A 145 11.19 -8.29 -12.89
N GLU A 146 11.52 -7.39 -11.96
CA GLU A 146 12.86 -6.79 -11.86
C GLU A 146 13.93 -7.87 -11.61
N LYS A 147 13.64 -8.86 -10.76
CA LYS A 147 14.54 -10.00 -10.49
C LYS A 147 14.75 -10.90 -11.71
N SER A 148 13.70 -11.16 -12.50
CA SER A 148 13.84 -11.98 -13.72
C SER A 148 14.68 -11.31 -14.80
N ASN A 149 14.63 -9.98 -14.93
CA ASN A 149 15.38 -9.25 -15.96
C ASN A 149 16.84 -8.97 -15.57
N THR A 150 17.19 -9.08 -14.29
CA THR A 150 18.54 -8.85 -13.77
C THR A 150 19.38 -10.13 -13.65
N LEU A 151 18.82 -11.31 -13.95
CA LEU A 151 19.61 -12.53 -14.06
C LEU A 151 20.48 -12.45 -15.33
N PRO A 152 21.81 -12.40 -15.20
CA PRO A 152 22.69 -12.25 -16.36
C PRO A 152 22.64 -13.51 -17.22
N SER A 153 22.60 -13.31 -18.55
CA SER A 153 22.79 -14.35 -19.57
C SER A 153 24.15 -15.09 -19.46
N SER A 154 24.96 -14.82 -18.44
CA SER A 154 26.24 -15.46 -18.17
C SER A 154 26.13 -16.93 -17.74
N VAL A 155 24.92 -17.43 -17.45
CA VAL A 155 24.71 -18.87 -17.17
C VAL A 155 24.70 -19.72 -18.46
N LEU A 156 24.63 -19.11 -19.65
CA LEU A 156 24.65 -19.86 -20.93
C LEU A 156 26.05 -20.12 -21.52
N VAL A 157 27.14 -19.77 -20.85
CA VAL A 157 28.52 -19.92 -21.41
C VAL A 157 29.39 -20.94 -20.67
N SER A 158 28.94 -21.57 -19.59
CA SER A 158 29.83 -22.36 -18.72
C SER A 158 29.94 -23.87 -19.00
N ASP A 159 29.32 -24.42 -20.05
CA ASP A 159 29.34 -25.87 -20.31
C ASP A 159 29.85 -26.27 -21.71
N ALA A 160 30.66 -25.43 -22.36
CA ALA A 160 31.48 -25.91 -23.48
C ALA A 160 32.79 -26.49 -22.91
N PRO A 161 33.06 -27.82 -23.01
CA PRO A 161 34.30 -28.39 -22.50
C PRO A 161 35.49 -27.74 -23.23
N ALA A 162 36.41 -27.18 -22.45
CA ALA A 162 37.64 -26.52 -22.88
C ALA A 162 38.69 -27.49 -23.49
N SER A 163 38.25 -28.55 -24.17
CA SER A 163 39.11 -29.58 -24.79
C SER A 163 39.27 -29.43 -26.31
N THR A 164 38.67 -28.40 -26.94
CA THR A 164 38.76 -28.17 -28.40
C THR A 164 39.51 -26.89 -28.81
N LEU A 165 40.08 -26.15 -27.86
CA LEU A 165 40.94 -25.00 -28.18
C LEU A 165 42.32 -25.48 -28.65
N LYS A 166 42.44 -25.63 -29.97
CA LYS A 166 43.72 -25.78 -30.68
C LYS A 166 44.63 -24.59 -30.31
N SER A 167 45.84 -24.87 -29.82
CA SER A 167 46.81 -23.85 -29.45
C SER A 167 47.12 -22.92 -30.64
N PRO A 168 47.20 -21.60 -30.43
CA PRO A 168 47.60 -20.67 -31.48
C PRO A 168 49.07 -20.92 -31.88
N PRO A 169 49.41 -20.82 -33.17
CA PRO A 169 50.78 -21.00 -33.63
C PRO A 169 51.71 -19.92 -33.06
N PRO A 170 53.01 -20.24 -32.87
CA PRO A 170 53.97 -19.31 -32.28
C PRO A 170 54.14 -18.06 -33.16
N ASN A 171 54.12 -16.90 -32.51
CA ASN A 171 54.26 -15.57 -33.11
C ASN A 171 55.47 -15.52 -34.07
N GLN A 172 55.20 -15.35 -35.36
CA GLN A 172 56.23 -14.91 -36.31
C GLN A 172 56.52 -13.42 -36.05
N PRO A 173 57.79 -12.99 -35.92
CA PRO A 173 58.12 -11.59 -35.83
C PRO A 173 57.79 -10.89 -37.15
N LEU A 174 57.02 -9.80 -37.05
CA LEU A 174 56.72 -8.88 -38.16
C LEU A 174 58.03 -8.31 -38.71
N SER A 175 58.38 -8.71 -39.93
CA SER A 175 59.42 -8.04 -40.71
C SER A 175 58.82 -6.78 -41.35
N PHE A 176 59.33 -5.61 -40.96
CA PHE A 176 58.99 -4.36 -41.63
C PHE A 176 59.85 -4.21 -42.89
N PRO A 177 59.27 -3.88 -44.06
CA PRO A 177 60.07 -3.54 -45.23
C PRO A 177 60.81 -2.21 -44.97
N THR A 178 62.12 -2.22 -45.20
CA THR A 178 62.98 -1.02 -45.20
C THR A 178 62.54 -0.10 -46.33
N GLY A 179 61.91 1.04 -45.99
CA GLY A 179 61.61 2.08 -46.98
C GLY A 179 60.46 3.04 -46.68
N VAL A 180 59.73 2.88 -45.57
CA VAL A 180 58.59 3.78 -45.29
C VAL A 180 59.07 5.00 -44.49
N ILE A 181 59.32 6.10 -45.20
CA ILE A 181 59.59 7.43 -44.63
C ILE A 181 58.30 7.95 -43.99
N SER A 182 58.35 8.19 -42.68
CA SER A 182 57.28 8.86 -41.93
C SER A 182 57.31 10.36 -42.22
N THR A 183 56.34 10.87 -42.99
CA THR A 183 56.16 12.32 -43.24
C THR A 183 55.02 12.90 -42.41
N ARG A 184 55.06 12.74 -41.08
CA ARG A 184 54.13 13.44 -40.20
C ARG A 184 54.82 14.61 -39.52
N SER A 185 54.85 15.74 -40.23
CA SER A 185 55.10 17.05 -39.65
C SER A 185 53.84 17.52 -38.90
N ASN A 186 54.06 17.93 -37.66
CA ASN A 186 53.11 18.54 -36.75
C ASN A 186 52.80 19.98 -37.20
N PRO A 187 51.59 20.50 -36.93
CA PRO A 187 51.42 21.85 -36.40
C PRO A 187 51.11 21.82 -34.89
#